data_AF-A0A533T6U8-F1
#
_entry.id   AF-A0A533T6U8-F1
#
_cell.length_a   1.000
_cell.length_b   1.000
_cell.length_c   1.000
_cell.angle_alpha   90.00
_cell.angle_beta   90.00
_cell.angle_gamma   90.00
#
_symmetry.space_group_name_H-M   'P 1'
#
loop_
_entity.id
_entity.type
_entity.pdbx_description
1 polymer ?
#
loop_
_entity_poly.entity_id
_entity_poly.type
_entity_poly.pdbx_seq_one_letter_code
_entity_poly.pdbx_strand_id
1 'polypeptide(L)'
;DNAEANHLFFDCWTRKEAVLKGFGQGLLLPLNNVVLKGSQASIKQTRWFLKKIPIDQQYCCHIATQTPIDHVTIKSVHLIA
;
A
#
# COMPACT_ATOMS: atom_id res chain seq x y z
N ASP A 1 11.64 12.51 15.58
CA ASP A 1 11.20 13.59 14.69
C ASP A 1 9.77 13.29 14.24
N ASN A 2 8.86 14.28 14.20
CA ASN A 2 7.48 14.06 13.76
C ASN A 2 7.39 13.68 12.27
N ALA A 3 8.37 14.06 11.45
CA ALA A 3 8.39 13.74 10.03
C ALA A 3 8.51 12.22 9.77
N GLU A 4 9.42 11.54 10.48
CA GLU A 4 9.61 10.09 10.35
C GLU A 4 8.37 9.30 10.79
N ALA A 5 7.74 9.73 11.91
CA ALA A 5 6.52 9.11 12.41
C ALA A 5 5.36 9.27 11.42
N ASN A 6 5.21 10.46 10.82
CA ASN A 6 4.20 10.71 9.79
C ASN A 6 4.44 9.86 8.54
N HIS A 7 5.68 9.80 8.06
CA HIS A 7 6.02 8.97 6.90
C HIS A 7 5.74 7.49 7.18
N LEU A 8 6.09 6.96 8.36
CA LEU A 8 5.79 5.59 8.75
C LEU A 8 4.28 5.32 8.81
N PHE A 9 3.50 6.28 9.31
CA PHE A 9 2.05 6.20 9.29
C PHE A 9 1.51 6.09 7.86
N PHE A 10 1.94 6.98 6.94
CA PHE A 10 1.51 6.94 5.55
C PHE A 10 1.98 5.67 4.81
N ASP A 11 3.17 5.16 5.12
CA ASP A 11 3.67 3.89 4.59
C ASP A 11 2.73 2.74 4.99
N CYS A 12 2.40 2.63 6.27
CA CYS A 12 1.50 1.59 6.77
C CYS A 12 0.08 1.76 6.23
N TRP A 13 -0.43 2.99 6.22
CA TRP A 13 -1.75 3.33 5.71
C TRP A 13 -1.91 2.94 4.23
N THR A 14 -0.99 3.38 3.38
CA THR A 14 -1.06 3.14 1.93
C THR A 14 -0.91 1.66 1.57
N ARG A 15 -0.14 0.88 2.34
CA ARG A 15 -0.09 -0.59 2.21
C ARG A 15 -1.45 -1.23 2.50
N LYS A 16 -2.12 -0.81 3.58
CA LYS A 16 -3.43 -1.34 3.95
C LYS A 16 -4.52 -0.94 2.96
N GLU A 17 -4.53 0.32 2.54
CA GLU A 17 -5.45 0.83 1.53
C GLU A 17 -5.29 0.10 0.19
N ALA A 18 -4.06 -0.17 -0.26
CA ALA A 18 -3.83 -0.93 -1.49
C ALA A 18 -4.48 -2.32 -1.44
N VAL A 19 -4.38 -3.01 -0.30
CA VAL A 19 -5.03 -4.32 -0.08
C VAL A 19 -6.55 -4.19 -0.07
N LEU A 20 -7.11 -3.20 0.63
CA LEU A 20 -8.56 -3.00 0.68
C LEU A 20 -9.16 -2.69 -0.69
N LYS A 21 -8.47 -1.85 -1.48
CA LYS A 21 -8.84 -1.53 -2.87
C LYS A 21 -8.79 -2.76 -3.76
N GLY A 22 -7.72 -3.55 -3.69
CA GLY A 22 -7.61 -4.81 -4.43
C GLY A 22 -8.67 -5.82 -4.01
N PHE A 23 -9.02 -5.88 -2.72
CA PHE A 23 -10.04 -6.78 -2.19
C PHE A 23 -11.47 -6.38 -2.58
N GLY A 24 -11.69 -5.11 -2.95
CA GLY A 24 -12.96 -4.62 -3.49
C GLY A 24 -14.03 -4.27 -2.46
N GLN A 25 -13.72 -4.30 -1.16
CA GLN A 25 -14.67 -3.89 -0.10
C GLN A 25 -14.46 -2.46 0.40
N GLY A 26 -13.36 -1.80 0.01
CA GLY A 26 -13.07 -0.41 0.38
C GLY A 26 -13.20 -0.18 1.89
N LEU A 27 -13.96 0.86 2.26
CA LEU A 27 -14.16 1.28 3.65
C LEU A 27 -15.14 0.41 4.46
N LEU A 28 -15.84 -0.54 3.83
CA LEU A 28 -16.77 -1.43 4.53
C LEU A 28 -16.05 -2.41 5.46
N LEU A 29 -14.75 -2.61 5.24
CA LEU A 29 -13.93 -3.52 6.01
C LEU A 29 -12.89 -2.73 6.81
N PRO A 30 -12.92 -2.79 8.16
CA PRO A 30 -12.01 -2.04 9.01
C PRO A 30 -10.53 -2.35 8.73
N LEU A 31 -9.67 -1.32 8.70
CA LEU A 31 -8.22 -1.45 8.43
C LEU A 31 -7.47 -2.41 9.38
N ASN A 32 -8.00 -2.69 10.56
CA ASN A 32 -7.41 -3.63 11.51
C ASN A 32 -7.48 -5.10 11.03
N ASN A 33 -8.34 -5.41 10.05
CA ASN A 33 -8.39 -6.73 9.42
C ASN A 33 -7.26 -6.97 8.41
N VAL A 34 -6.54 -5.92 7.99
CA VAL A 34 -5.36 -6.06 7.14
C VAL A 34 -4.12 -6.21 8.02
N VAL A 35 -3.51 -7.39 7.95
CA VAL A 35 -2.27 -7.71 8.66
C VAL A 35 -1.11 -7.54 7.69
N LEU A 36 -0.13 -6.71 8.06
CA LEU A 36 1.08 -6.45 7.28
C LEU A 36 2.22 -7.36 7.77
N LYS A 37 2.96 -7.99 6.86
CA LYS A 37 4.15 -8.80 7.17
C LYS A 37 5.20 -8.65 6.06
N GLY A 38 6.19 -7.78 6.28
CA GLY A 38 7.23 -7.48 5.28
C GLY A 38 6.61 -6.98 3.97
N SER A 39 7.00 -7.59 2.85
CA SER A 39 6.44 -7.29 1.51
C SER A 39 5.11 -8.00 1.21
N GLN A 40 4.43 -8.54 2.23
CA GLN A 40 3.14 -9.21 2.08
C GLN A 40 2.11 -8.62 3.04
N ALA A 41 0.85 -8.90 2.73
CA ALA A 41 -0.26 -8.66 3.61
C ALA A 41 -1.29 -9.79 3.53
N SER A 42 -2.14 -9.88 4.54
CA SER A 42 -3.28 -10.78 4.54
C SER A 42 -4.53 -10.10 5.04
N ILE A 43 -5.66 -10.47 4.45
CA ILE A 43 -7.00 -10.06 4.84
C ILE A 43 -7.89 -11.29 4.69
N LYS A 44 -8.57 -11.68 5.78
CA LYS A 44 -9.30 -12.96 5.86
C LYS A 44 -8.36 -14.12 5.48
N GLN A 45 -8.68 -14.87 4.42
CA GLN A 45 -7.91 -16.01 3.91
C GLN A 45 -7.09 -15.67 2.65
N THR A 46 -7.07 -14.40 2.23
CA THR A 46 -6.40 -13.96 1.00
C THR A 46 -5.04 -13.37 1.31
N ARG A 47 -4.01 -13.88 0.61
CA ARG A 47 -2.65 -13.32 0.62
C ARG A 47 -2.49 -12.26 -0.47
N TRP A 48 -1.74 -11.22 -0.14
CA TRP A 48 -1.40 -10.12 -1.03
C TRP A 48 0.11 -9.89 -1.04
N PHE A 49 0.66 -9.60 -2.22
CA PHE A 49 2.02 -9.14 -2.43
C PHE A 49 2.00 -7.62 -2.53
N LEU A 50 2.88 -6.96 -1.78
CA LEU A 50 3.00 -5.51 -1.72
C LEU A 50 4.29 -5.06 -2.37
N LYS A 51 4.22 -3.98 -3.14
CA LYS A 51 5.40 -3.28 -3.67
C LYS A 51 5.26 -1.78 -3.45
N LYS A 52 6.29 -1.17 -2.87
CA LYS A 52 6.41 0.29 -2.76
C LYS A 52 6.74 0.86 -4.13
N ILE A 53 6.03 1.91 -4.52
CA ILE A 53 6.25 2.65 -5.75
C ILE A 53 6.83 4.02 -5.35
N PRO A 54 8.15 4.24 -5.49
CA PRO A 54 8.74 5.54 -5.20
C PRO A 54 8.28 6.54 -6.29
N ILE A 55 7.44 7.49 -5.90
CA ILE A 55 6.93 8.55 -6.79
C ILE A 55 7.54 9.91 -6.47
N ASP A 56 7.69 10.23 -5.18
CA ASP A 56 8.31 11.45 -4.65
C ASP A 56 8.61 11.25 -3.15
N GLN A 57 9.50 12.07 -2.57
CA GLN A 57 9.89 11.97 -1.16
C GLN A 57 8.76 12.34 -0.18
N GLN A 58 7.80 13.16 -0.59
CA GLN A 58 6.68 13.60 0.25
C GLN A 58 5.47 12.65 0.18
N TYR A 59 5.52 11.60 -0.66
CA TYR A 59 4.41 10.69 -0.89
C TYR A 59 4.76 9.24 -0.60
N CYS A 60 3.81 8.50 -0.03
CA CYS A 60 3.85 7.04 0.05
C CYS A 60 2.89 6.45 -1.00
N CYS A 61 3.37 5.50 -1.79
CA CYS A 61 2.55 4.79 -2.77
C CYS A 61 2.88 3.29 -2.75
N HIS A 62 1.84 2.47 -2.76
CA HIS A 62 1.94 1.02 -2.72
C HIS A 62 0.93 0.39 -3.67
N ILE A 63 1.35 -0.69 -4.33
CA ILE A 63 0.48 -1.59 -5.07
C ILE A 63 0.33 -2.90 -4.32
N ALA A 64 -0.86 -3.51 -4.41
CA ALA A 64 -1.16 -4.82 -3.86
C ALA A 64 -1.74 -5.73 -4.96
N THR A 65 -1.23 -6.95 -5.08
CA THR A 65 -1.71 -7.96 -6.04
C THR A 65 -1.83 -9.33 -5.36
N GLN A 66 -2.61 -10.24 -5.92
CA GLN A 66 -2.71 -11.62 -5.45
C GLN A 66 -1.61 -12.54 -6.02
N THR A 67 -0.86 -12.06 -7.01
CA THR A 67 0.32 -12.71 -7.60
C THR A 67 1.58 -11.90 -7.31
N PRO A 68 2.78 -12.50 -7.33
CA PRO A 68 4.04 -11.77 -7.19
C PRO A 68 4.20 -10.63 -8.20
N ILE A 69 4.93 -9.57 -7.82
CA ILE A 69 5.14 -8.37 -8.63
C ILE A 69 6.61 -8.27 -9.04
N ASP A 70 6.92 -8.74 -10.24
CA ASP A 70 8.28 -8.71 -10.76
C ASP A 70 8.67 -7.28 -11.18
N HIS A 71 7.87 -6.67 -12.04
CA HIS A 71 8.16 -5.35 -12.62
C HIS A 71 6.94 -4.41 -12.58
N VAL A 72 7.19 -3.11 -12.41
CA VAL A 72 6.17 -2.06 -12.52
C VAL A 72 6.75 -0.94 -13.37
N THR A 73 6.07 -0.57 -14.45
CA THR A 73 6.45 0.57 -15.30
C THR A 73 5.52 1.74 -15.03
N ILE A 74 6.08 2.89 -14.69
CA ILE A 74 5.34 4.14 -14.55
C ILE A 74 5.60 4.97 -15.79
N LYS A 75 4.55 5.38 -16.51
CA LYS A 75 4.69 6.18 -17.73
C LYS A 75 4.84 7.67 -17.43
N SER A 76 4.05 8.19 -16.52
CA SER A 76 4.12 9.58 -16.06
C SER A 76 3.52 9.70 -14.66
N VAL A 77 3.98 10.71 -13.92
CA VAL A 77 3.42 11.14 -12.63
C VAL A 77 3.32 12.65 -12.67
N HIS A 78 2.16 13.19 -12.35
CA HIS A 78 1.93 14.63 -12.21
C HIS A 78 1.51 14.89 -10.77
N LEU A 79 2.39 15.56 -10.02
CA LEU A 79 2.11 15.95 -8.64
C LEU A 79 1.61 17.39 -8.65
N ILE A 80 0.54 17.66 -7.91
CA ILE A 80 0.01 19.00 -7.69
C ILE A 80 0.43 19.37 -6.27
N ALA A 81 1.25 20.41 -6.15
CA ALA A 81 1.67 20.99 -4.88
C ALA A 81 0.59 21.93 -4.33
#